data_AF-A0A3C0G6Z8-F1
#
_entry.id   AF-A0A3C0G6Z8-F1
#
_cell.length_a   1.000
_cell.length_b   1.000
_cell.length_c   1.000
_cell.angle_alpha   90.00
_cell.angle_beta   90.00
_cell.angle_gamma   90.00
#
_symmetry.space_group_name_H-M   'P 1'
#
loop_
_entity.id
_entity.type
_entity.pdbx_description
1 polymer ?
#
loop_
_entity_poly.entity_id
_entity_poly.type
_entity_poly.pdbx_seq_one_letter_code
_entity_poly.pdbx_strand_id
1 'polypeptide(L)'
;MKSSNKYMKYVGYLAVLFFGLLMGFLLFDESDHVDGNSEKVSYTCSMHPDVIVNEEGKCPVCGMDLVKKVGEENSVNDYRIRMSNRALALADIQTSIVSFGEVSDQLTLSGEISLNRESSATQVTLFDGRIDELKINIIGQYVNKGQEIGTIYSPELYLAQDKLLTSASYKESHEKLFSAARNTLGLWKLTDKQIGKLLETGKPIKNFPLRADVSGTVVEIIATEGNYFKQGDPLFKVAELSTVWAEFQAYENQLSKLKEGQEIEISANALGVDPVVAKISFIEPIMDRNKRIVSVIAAIPNKEKIWKPGMFISGKVNIEIADKRLLILPKSAVLWTGEQSVVYKKIDGDKPEFEMLNISLGESVGGNYVVLNGLQEGDEIVTNGTFVIDAAAQLQGKRSMMYSSGTLSSSNGSSKDIPIELSQEQNLILKEALNIYFDLKNHFVKSNTDSCKVLSKELGNILVSLKKTDLEGGFKKNTSNAISSLELIAEGESLDKNRLEFKKLSMSFVYFSS
;
A
#
# COMPACT_ATOMS: atom_id res chain seq x y z
N MET A 1 49.48 86.52 -69.55
CA MET A 1 49.71 85.49 -68.51
C MET A 1 49.40 86.07 -67.13
N LYS A 2 48.16 85.94 -66.62
CA LYS A 2 47.76 86.17 -65.21
C LYS A 2 46.23 86.09 -65.09
N SER A 3 45.68 84.88 -64.92
CA SER A 3 44.35 84.71 -64.28
C SER A 3 44.05 83.29 -63.80
N SER A 4 45.01 82.35 -63.84
CA SER A 4 44.81 80.94 -63.48
C SER A 4 45.06 80.61 -61.99
N ASN A 5 45.10 81.62 -61.10
CA ASN A 5 45.53 81.41 -59.70
C ASN A 5 44.43 81.64 -58.64
N LYS A 6 43.18 81.88 -59.06
CA LYS A 6 42.02 81.90 -58.15
C LYS A 6 41.32 80.54 -58.05
N TYR A 7 41.20 79.79 -59.14
CA TYR A 7 40.52 78.48 -59.16
C TYR A 7 41.26 77.37 -58.40
N MET A 8 42.60 77.38 -58.38
CA MET A 8 43.41 76.41 -57.63
C MET A 8 43.19 76.46 -56.11
N LYS A 9 42.84 77.61 -55.54
CA LYS A 9 42.56 77.74 -54.10
C LYS A 9 41.22 77.12 -53.73
N TYR A 10 40.20 77.29 -54.56
CA TYR A 10 38.87 76.70 -54.33
C TYR A 10 38.87 75.18 -54.51
N VAL A 11 39.69 74.65 -55.43
CA VAL A 11 39.90 73.20 -55.58
C VAL A 11 40.58 72.62 -54.33
N GLY A 12 41.54 73.33 -53.74
CA GLY A 12 42.16 72.93 -52.47
C GLY A 12 41.18 72.87 -51.30
N TYR A 13 40.30 73.86 -51.16
CA TYR A 13 39.28 73.86 -50.11
C TYR A 13 38.22 72.77 -50.31
N LEU A 14 37.81 72.50 -51.55
CA LEU A 14 36.91 71.39 -51.87
C LEU A 14 37.54 70.03 -51.59
N ALA A 15 38.84 69.85 -51.87
CA ALA A 15 39.55 68.61 -51.58
C ALA A 15 39.67 68.36 -50.07
N VAL A 16 39.92 69.39 -49.26
CA VAL A 16 39.96 69.26 -47.79
C VAL A 16 38.57 68.97 -47.22
N LEU A 17 37.51 69.57 -47.77
CA LEU A 17 36.14 69.30 -47.35
C LEU A 17 35.74 67.87 -47.71
N PHE A 18 36.06 67.40 -48.91
CA PHE A 18 35.77 66.02 -49.33
C PHE A 18 36.58 65.00 -48.53
N PHE A 19 37.84 65.29 -48.23
CA PHE A 19 38.68 64.44 -47.39
C PHE A 19 38.18 64.41 -45.93
N GLY A 20 37.71 65.54 -45.39
CA GLY A 20 37.09 65.61 -44.07
C GLY A 20 35.75 64.85 -44.01
N LEU A 21 34.94 64.91 -45.07
CA LEU A 21 33.66 64.20 -45.15
C LEU A 21 33.88 62.69 -45.33
N LEU A 22 34.90 62.30 -46.10
CA LEU A 22 35.27 60.90 -46.32
C LEU A 22 35.94 60.28 -45.09
N MET A 23 36.73 61.05 -44.32
CA MET A 23 37.29 60.60 -43.05
C MET A 23 36.24 60.59 -41.93
N GLY A 24 35.24 61.49 -41.99
CA GLY A 24 34.05 61.44 -41.15
C GLY A 24 33.24 60.18 -41.39
N PHE A 25 33.05 59.78 -42.65
CA PHE A 25 32.34 58.55 -43.01
C PHE A 25 33.11 57.28 -42.64
N LEU A 26 34.45 57.30 -42.68
CA LEU A 26 35.30 56.16 -42.29
C LEU A 26 35.47 56.00 -40.77
N LEU A 27 35.22 57.04 -39.98
CA LEU A 27 35.23 57.00 -38.51
C LEU A 27 33.83 56.87 -37.89
N PHE A 28 32.77 57.19 -38.65
CA PHE A 28 31.37 56.94 -38.31
C PHE A 28 30.80 55.92 -39.30
N ASP A 29 31.33 54.70 -39.23
CA ASP A 29 30.64 53.55 -39.78
C ASP A 29 29.51 53.16 -38.83
N GLU A 30 28.40 52.81 -39.45
CA GLU A 30 27.05 52.60 -38.94
C GLU A 30 27.01 51.82 -37.61
N SER A 31 26.88 52.54 -36.49
CA SER A 31 26.38 51.94 -35.26
C SER A 31 24.90 51.64 -35.49
N ASP A 32 24.60 50.36 -35.74
CA ASP A 32 23.26 49.82 -35.54
C ASP A 32 22.71 50.41 -34.24
N HIS A 33 21.49 50.94 -34.30
CA HIS A 33 20.70 51.25 -33.12
C HIS A 33 20.44 49.94 -32.38
N VAL A 34 21.40 49.54 -31.55
CA VAL A 34 21.18 48.69 -30.40
C VAL A 34 20.32 49.53 -29.48
N ASP A 35 19.00 49.30 -29.52
CA ASP A 35 18.16 49.51 -28.35
C ASP A 35 18.96 48.97 -27.17
N GLY A 36 19.30 49.85 -26.23
CA GLY A 36 19.94 49.49 -24.98
C GLY A 36 19.00 48.64 -24.15
N ASN A 37 18.70 47.43 -24.59
CA ASN A 37 18.34 46.35 -23.71
C ASN A 37 19.66 45.94 -23.06
N SER A 38 19.99 46.61 -21.95
CA SER A 38 20.84 45.98 -20.97
C SER A 38 20.21 44.62 -20.69
N GLU A 39 20.82 43.55 -21.18
CA GLU A 39 20.54 42.21 -20.68
C GLU A 39 20.65 42.34 -19.17
N LYS A 40 19.49 42.35 -18.47
CA LYS A 40 19.46 42.33 -17.02
C LYS A 40 20.00 40.97 -16.62
N VAL A 41 21.31 40.88 -16.53
CA VAL A 41 22.00 39.71 -16.02
C VAL A 41 21.63 39.60 -14.55
N SER A 42 20.64 38.78 -14.26
CA SER A 42 20.25 38.47 -12.90
C SER A 42 21.10 37.34 -12.35
N TYR A 43 21.52 37.43 -11.09
CA TYR A 43 22.26 36.42 -10.37
C TYR A 43 21.37 35.81 -9.28
N THR A 44 21.50 34.51 -9.03
CA THR A 44 20.74 33.78 -8.00
C THR A 44 21.65 32.96 -7.10
N CYS A 45 21.19 32.66 -5.88
CA CYS A 45 21.94 31.84 -4.92
C CYS A 45 21.50 30.37 -5.00
N SER A 46 22.45 29.44 -5.11
CA SER A 46 22.17 27.99 -5.20
C SER A 46 21.39 27.41 -4.02
N MET A 47 21.37 28.07 -2.84
CA MET A 47 20.56 27.66 -1.69
C MET A 47 19.33 28.54 -1.43
N HIS A 48 19.24 29.72 -2.04
CA HIS A 48 18.10 30.62 -1.91
C HIS A 48 17.69 31.11 -3.31
N PRO A 49 17.02 30.25 -4.10
CA PRO A 49 16.67 30.56 -5.49
C PRO A 49 15.79 31.82 -5.64
N ASP A 50 15.04 32.15 -4.58
CA ASP A 50 14.15 33.32 -4.49
C ASP A 50 14.90 34.65 -4.46
N VAL A 51 16.21 34.66 -4.19
CA VAL A 51 17.04 35.86 -4.16
C VAL A 51 17.59 36.12 -5.56
N ILE A 52 16.93 37.02 -6.30
CA ILE A 52 17.32 37.43 -7.66
C ILE A 52 17.84 38.87 -7.60
N VAL A 53 19.14 39.04 -7.85
CA VAL A 53 19.80 40.35 -7.77
C VAL A 53 20.42 40.68 -9.14
N ASN A 54 20.39 41.94 -9.56
CA ASN A 54 20.90 42.36 -10.87
C ASN A 54 22.41 42.68 -10.88
N GLU A 55 23.11 42.39 -9.78
CA GLU A 55 24.53 42.67 -9.58
C GLU A 55 25.24 41.43 -9.03
N GLU A 56 26.52 41.30 -9.39
CA GLU A 56 27.40 40.26 -8.86
C GLU A 56 27.73 40.54 -7.39
N GLY A 57 27.65 39.52 -6.54
CA GLY A 57 27.86 39.71 -5.12
C GLY A 57 27.59 38.47 -4.29
N LYS A 58 27.53 38.66 -2.97
CA LYS A 58 27.21 37.59 -2.01
C LYS A 58 25.72 37.63 -1.63
N CYS A 59 25.12 36.47 -1.49
CA CYS A 59 23.74 36.34 -1.05
C CYS A 59 23.55 36.98 0.34
N PRO A 60 22.61 37.92 0.52
CA PRO A 60 22.36 38.58 1.80
C PRO A 60 21.79 37.64 2.89
N VAL A 61 21.27 36.47 2.51
CA VAL A 61 20.73 35.48 3.45
C VAL A 61 21.80 34.55 4.00
N CYS A 62 22.70 34.05 3.13
CA CYS A 62 23.66 33.00 3.51
C CYS A 62 25.13 33.30 3.22
N GLY A 63 25.44 34.46 2.62
CA GLY A 63 26.80 34.94 2.38
C GLY A 63 27.61 34.19 1.31
N MET A 64 26.98 33.30 0.54
CA MET A 64 27.63 32.58 -0.58
C MET A 64 27.57 33.39 -1.88
N ASP A 65 28.52 33.18 -2.78
CA ASP A 65 28.62 33.92 -4.05
C ASP A 65 27.42 33.61 -4.97
N LEU A 66 26.85 34.66 -5.57
CA LEU A 66 25.71 34.57 -6.48
C LEU A 66 26.16 34.09 -7.87
N VAL A 67 25.38 33.20 -8.48
CA VAL A 67 25.69 32.58 -9.78
C VAL A 67 24.82 33.21 -10.87
N LYS A 68 25.42 33.49 -12.04
CA LYS A 68 24.74 34.12 -13.18
C LYS A 68 23.59 33.26 -13.70
N LYS A 69 22.37 33.80 -13.73
CA LYS A 69 21.20 33.17 -14.36
C LYS A 69 21.35 33.30 -15.88
N VAL A 70 21.56 32.18 -16.57
CA VAL A 70 21.60 32.15 -18.04
C VAL A 70 20.18 32.41 -18.55
N GLY A 71 20.02 33.48 -19.31
CA GLY A 71 18.74 33.83 -19.92
C GLY A 71 18.35 32.80 -20.97
N GLU A 72 17.34 31.99 -20.68
CA GLU A 72 16.51 31.42 -21.73
C GLU A 72 15.22 32.24 -21.82
N GLU A 73 14.85 32.56 -23.06
CA GLU A 73 13.68 33.34 -23.45
C GLU A 73 12.43 32.93 -22.67
N ASN A 74 11.64 33.95 -22.30
CA ASN A 74 10.34 33.85 -21.63
C ASN A 74 9.49 32.66 -22.11
N SER A 75 9.65 31.50 -21.47
CA SER A 75 8.65 30.44 -21.55
C SER A 75 7.51 30.86 -20.64
N VAL A 76 6.44 31.37 -21.26
CA VAL A 76 5.17 31.82 -20.67
C VAL A 76 4.49 30.75 -19.80
N ASN A 77 5.04 29.53 -19.74
CA ASN A 77 4.50 28.43 -18.97
C ASN A 77 5.51 27.96 -17.91
N ASP A 78 5.17 28.18 -16.64
CA ASP A 78 5.97 27.75 -15.48
C ASP A 78 5.97 26.23 -15.27
N TYR A 79 5.10 25.49 -15.96
CA TYR A 79 5.00 24.04 -15.88
C TYR A 79 5.86 23.30 -16.91
N ARG A 80 6.59 24.02 -17.77
CA ARG A 80 7.43 23.42 -18.82
C ARG A 80 8.91 23.61 -18.56
N ILE A 81 9.65 22.52 -18.76
CA ILE A 81 11.11 22.48 -18.71
C ILE A 81 11.68 22.01 -20.05
N ARG A 82 12.67 22.74 -20.55
CA ARG A 82 13.44 22.37 -21.74
C ARG A 82 14.77 21.78 -21.32
N MET A 83 15.18 20.72 -22.00
CA MET A 83 16.47 20.08 -21.79
C MET A 83 17.25 19.99 -23.11
N SER A 84 18.57 19.81 -23.00
CA SER A 84 19.37 19.47 -24.18
C SER A 84 19.36 17.95 -24.40
N ASN A 85 19.53 17.51 -25.66
CA ASN A 85 19.64 16.08 -25.98
C ASN A 85 20.80 15.38 -25.23
N ARG A 86 21.88 16.10 -24.92
CA ARG A 86 22.97 15.57 -24.09
C ARG A 86 22.55 15.36 -22.64
N ALA A 87 21.80 16.31 -22.08
CA ALA A 87 21.28 16.20 -20.72
C ALA A 87 20.29 15.03 -20.59
N LEU A 88 19.44 14.81 -21.60
CA LEU A 88 18.57 13.63 -21.66
C LEU A 88 19.35 12.31 -21.61
N ALA A 89 20.36 12.19 -22.46
CA ALA A 89 21.16 10.97 -22.56
C ALA A 89 21.97 10.71 -21.28
N LEU A 90 22.51 11.77 -20.65
CA LEU A 90 23.23 11.65 -19.39
C LEU A 90 22.32 11.30 -18.20
N ALA A 91 21.06 11.74 -18.24
CA ALA A 91 20.07 11.47 -17.22
C ALA A 91 19.31 10.14 -17.42
N ASP A 92 19.63 9.37 -18.47
CA ASP A 92 18.95 8.12 -18.87
C ASP A 92 17.42 8.25 -18.85
N ILE A 93 16.92 9.37 -19.40
CA ILE A 93 15.49 9.64 -19.42
C ILE A 93 14.82 8.71 -20.43
N GLN A 94 13.86 7.92 -19.95
CA GLN A 94 13.07 7.01 -20.77
C GLN A 94 11.60 7.41 -20.70
N THR A 95 10.90 7.22 -21.81
CA THR A 95 9.50 7.55 -21.96
C THR A 95 8.68 6.33 -22.34
N SER A 96 7.39 6.35 -22.00
CA SER A 96 6.40 5.37 -22.44
C SER A 96 5.15 6.08 -22.92
N ILE A 97 4.49 5.51 -23.91
CA ILE A 97 3.19 5.98 -24.36
C ILE A 97 2.11 5.44 -23.42
N VAL A 98 1.24 6.31 -22.94
CA VAL A 98 0.05 5.95 -22.17
C VAL A 98 -0.95 5.28 -23.11
N SER A 99 -1.33 4.04 -22.82
CA SER A 99 -2.30 3.28 -23.61
C SER A 99 -3.33 2.63 -22.70
N PHE A 100 -4.48 2.26 -23.27
CA PHE A 100 -5.39 1.35 -22.59
C PHE A 100 -4.72 -0.02 -22.45
N GLY A 101 -4.72 -0.57 -21.24
CA GLY A 101 -4.19 -1.90 -20.98
C GLY A 101 -5.23 -2.76 -20.28
N GLU A 102 -5.26 -4.05 -20.63
CA GLU A 102 -5.89 -5.05 -19.77
C GLU A 102 -4.94 -5.31 -18.61
N VAL A 103 -5.34 -4.92 -17.41
CA VAL A 103 -4.55 -5.22 -16.22
C VAL A 103 -5.12 -6.47 -15.56
N SER A 104 -4.32 -7.52 -15.52
CA SER A 104 -4.55 -8.66 -14.65
C SER A 104 -3.96 -8.37 -13.28
N ASP A 105 -4.80 -8.13 -12.27
CA ASP A 105 -4.34 -8.18 -10.87
C ASP A 105 -4.22 -9.66 -10.49
N GLN A 106 -3.11 -10.03 -9.85
CA GLN A 106 -2.89 -11.40 -9.39
C GLN A 106 -2.82 -11.41 -7.88
N LEU A 107 -3.72 -12.14 -7.25
CA LEU A 107 -3.74 -12.37 -5.83
C LEU A 107 -2.97 -13.64 -5.51
N THR A 108 -1.95 -13.52 -4.66
CA THR A 108 -1.26 -14.69 -4.12
C THR A 108 -1.82 -15.03 -2.76
N LEU A 109 -2.19 -16.29 -2.57
CA LEU A 109 -2.66 -16.89 -1.34
C LEU A 109 -1.64 -17.93 -0.86
N SER A 110 -1.53 -18.07 0.45
CA SER A 110 -0.70 -19.08 1.09
C SER A 110 -1.60 -20.11 1.75
N GLY A 111 -1.21 -21.38 1.71
CA GLY A 111 -2.04 -22.46 2.22
C GLY A 111 -1.27 -23.74 2.48
N GLU A 112 -2.03 -24.79 2.78
CA GLU A 112 -1.53 -26.15 2.91
C GLU A 112 -2.46 -27.15 2.24
N ILE A 113 -1.92 -28.31 1.88
CA ILE A 113 -2.73 -29.45 1.44
C ILE A 113 -3.32 -30.10 2.69
N SER A 114 -4.64 -30.23 2.73
CA SER A 114 -5.38 -30.91 3.78
C SER A 114 -6.11 -32.15 3.25
N LEU A 115 -6.53 -33.01 4.17
CA LEU A 115 -7.35 -34.17 3.85
C LEU A 115 -8.70 -33.72 3.34
N ASN A 116 -9.19 -34.35 2.26
CA ASN A 116 -10.58 -34.18 1.86
C ASN A 116 -11.48 -34.79 2.95
N ARG A 117 -12.19 -33.92 3.68
CA ARG A 117 -13.05 -34.33 4.81
C ARG A 117 -14.28 -35.10 4.34
N GLU A 118 -14.74 -34.89 3.12
CA GLU A 118 -15.88 -35.61 2.54
C GLU A 118 -15.54 -37.07 2.22
N SER A 119 -14.27 -37.36 1.93
CA SER A 119 -13.78 -38.70 1.62
C SER A 119 -13.03 -39.35 2.79
N SER A 120 -13.20 -38.81 3.99
CA SER A 120 -12.65 -39.35 5.24
C SER A 120 -13.69 -40.19 5.96
N ALA A 121 -13.26 -41.30 6.57
CA ALA A 121 -14.12 -42.20 7.31
C ALA A 121 -13.44 -42.68 8.60
N THR A 122 -14.25 -43.00 9.61
CA THR A 122 -13.75 -43.49 10.89
C THR A 122 -14.13 -44.95 11.05
N GLN A 123 -13.13 -45.81 11.30
CA GLN A 123 -13.36 -47.18 11.73
C GLN A 123 -13.72 -47.17 13.22
N VAL A 124 -14.88 -47.69 13.55
CA VAL A 124 -15.34 -47.87 14.95
C VAL A 124 -15.35 -49.35 15.33
N THR A 125 -15.31 -49.66 16.63
CA THR A 125 -15.61 -51.02 17.08
C THR A 125 -17.12 -51.28 17.11
N LEU A 126 -17.53 -52.49 16.70
CA LEU A 126 -18.94 -52.90 16.63
C LEU A 126 -19.48 -53.45 17.95
N PHE A 127 -18.58 -53.80 18.87
CA PHE A 127 -18.90 -54.43 20.14
C PHE A 127 -17.80 -54.13 21.16
N ASP A 128 -18.15 -54.28 22.43
CA ASP A 128 -17.25 -54.07 23.55
C ASP A 128 -16.20 -55.17 23.60
N GLY A 129 -14.93 -54.80 23.76
CA GLY A 129 -13.86 -55.78 23.89
C GLY A 129 -12.46 -55.19 24.01
N ARG A 130 -11.51 -56.07 24.33
CA ARG A 130 -10.09 -55.75 24.41
C ARG A 130 -9.40 -56.13 23.11
N ILE A 131 -8.65 -55.20 22.53
CA ILE A 131 -7.80 -55.49 21.37
C ILE A 131 -6.63 -56.36 21.83
N ASP A 132 -6.54 -57.60 21.33
CA ASP A 132 -5.45 -58.51 21.69
C ASP A 132 -4.27 -58.38 20.71
N GLU A 133 -4.53 -58.11 19.42
CA GLU A 133 -3.50 -57.94 18.39
C GLU A 133 -3.97 -56.88 17.37
N LEU A 134 -3.07 -56.00 16.93
CA LEU A 134 -3.32 -54.98 15.92
C LEU A 134 -2.39 -55.17 14.72
N LYS A 135 -2.96 -55.55 13.57
CA LYS A 135 -2.19 -55.79 12.34
C LYS A 135 -1.83 -54.49 11.60
N ILE A 136 -2.54 -53.40 11.90
CA ILE A 136 -2.36 -52.10 11.27
C ILE A 136 -1.82 -51.14 12.32
N ASN A 137 -0.50 -50.96 12.34
CA ASN A 137 0.23 -50.16 13.34
C ASN A 137 1.05 -49.02 12.73
N ILE A 138 0.94 -48.77 11.42
CA ILE A 138 1.70 -47.72 10.71
C ILE A 138 0.75 -46.75 10.00
N ILE A 139 0.93 -45.45 10.25
CA ILE A 139 0.23 -44.37 9.56
C ILE A 139 0.67 -44.35 8.08
N GLY A 140 -0.28 -44.19 7.16
CA GLY A 140 -0.05 -44.22 5.72
C GLY A 140 -0.31 -45.59 5.07
N GLN A 141 -0.53 -46.64 5.86
CA GLN A 141 -0.95 -47.94 5.33
C GLN A 141 -2.36 -47.87 4.73
N TYR A 142 -2.58 -48.50 3.58
CA TYR A 142 -3.91 -48.58 2.96
C TYR A 142 -4.67 -49.80 3.47
N VAL A 143 -5.93 -49.61 3.83
CA VAL A 143 -6.83 -50.64 4.36
C VAL A 143 -8.02 -50.79 3.41
N ASN A 144 -8.34 -52.04 3.06
CA ASN A 144 -9.54 -52.37 2.28
C ASN A 144 -10.70 -52.78 3.19
N LYS A 145 -11.93 -52.45 2.78
CA LYS A 145 -13.13 -52.96 3.44
C LYS A 145 -13.12 -54.50 3.47
N GLY A 146 -13.32 -55.07 4.65
CA GLY A 146 -13.31 -56.51 4.92
C GLY A 146 -11.92 -57.08 5.23
N GLN A 147 -10.85 -56.30 5.09
CA GLN A 147 -9.50 -56.69 5.50
C GLN A 147 -9.43 -56.86 7.01
N GLU A 148 -8.69 -57.88 7.46
CA GLU A 148 -8.45 -58.10 8.88
C GLU A 148 -7.44 -57.08 9.42
N ILE A 149 -7.86 -56.30 10.41
CA ILE A 149 -7.09 -55.21 11.02
C ILE A 149 -6.52 -55.57 12.40
N GLY A 150 -6.99 -56.67 12.98
CA GLY A 150 -6.53 -57.14 14.29
C GLY A 150 -7.41 -58.25 14.85
N THR A 151 -7.21 -58.59 16.11
CA THR A 151 -8.08 -59.48 16.88
C THR A 151 -8.57 -58.81 18.14
N ILE A 152 -9.81 -59.13 18.51
CA ILE A 152 -10.49 -58.56 19.67
C ILE A 152 -11.11 -59.67 20.50
N TYR A 153 -10.92 -59.58 21.82
CA TYR A 153 -11.57 -60.41 22.81
C TYR A 153 -12.78 -59.68 23.37
N SER A 154 -13.97 -60.22 23.13
CA SER A 154 -15.24 -59.70 23.64
C SER A 154 -15.96 -60.76 24.48
N PRO A 155 -16.14 -60.53 25.80
CA PRO A 155 -16.93 -61.42 26.65
C PRO A 155 -18.37 -61.60 26.15
N GLU A 156 -18.98 -60.53 25.62
CA GLU A 156 -20.36 -60.55 25.13
C GLU A 156 -20.51 -61.39 23.86
N LEU A 157 -19.57 -61.25 22.92
CA LEU A 157 -19.51 -62.12 21.74
C LEU A 157 -19.34 -63.59 22.12
N TYR A 158 -18.48 -63.86 23.10
CA TYR A 158 -18.24 -65.22 23.56
C TYR A 158 -19.53 -65.86 24.09
N LEU A 159 -20.27 -65.14 24.95
CA LEU A 159 -21.54 -65.61 25.50
C LEU A 159 -22.61 -65.79 24.42
N ALA A 160 -22.66 -64.93 23.41
CA ALA A 160 -23.63 -65.09 22.33
C ALA A 160 -23.32 -66.29 21.43
N GLN A 161 -22.04 -66.59 21.18
CA GLN A 161 -21.63 -67.79 20.46
C GLN A 161 -22.05 -69.06 21.21
N ASP A 162 -21.84 -69.10 22.53
CA ASP A 162 -22.24 -70.22 23.38
C ASP A 162 -23.77 -70.43 23.37
N LYS A 163 -24.54 -69.33 23.39
CA LYS A 163 -26.01 -69.37 23.20
C LYS A 163 -26.41 -69.94 21.84
N LEU A 164 -25.73 -69.55 20.75
CA LEU A 164 -26.01 -70.10 19.42
C LEU A 164 -25.74 -71.61 19.40
N LEU A 165 -24.59 -72.04 19.90
CA LEU A 165 -24.20 -73.46 19.95
C LEU A 165 -25.19 -74.30 20.78
N THR A 166 -25.61 -73.77 21.94
CA THR A 166 -26.61 -74.41 22.80
C THR A 166 -27.98 -74.45 22.12
N SER A 167 -28.38 -73.42 21.38
CA SER A 167 -29.64 -73.43 20.62
C SER A 167 -29.60 -74.38 19.42
N ALA A 168 -28.41 -74.63 18.86
CA ALA A 168 -28.23 -75.50 17.71
C ALA A 168 -28.48 -76.97 18.05
N SER A 169 -28.21 -77.42 19.28
CA SER A 169 -28.45 -78.82 19.70
C SER A 169 -29.92 -79.19 19.80
N TYR A 170 -30.82 -78.21 19.94
CA TYR A 170 -32.27 -78.42 20.00
C TYR A 170 -33.02 -77.76 18.83
N LYS A 171 -32.31 -77.48 17.72
CA LYS A 171 -32.83 -76.79 16.54
C LYS A 171 -34.14 -77.40 16.00
N GLU A 172 -34.25 -78.73 16.03
CA GLU A 172 -35.43 -79.47 15.55
C GLU A 172 -36.68 -79.21 16.39
N SER A 173 -36.53 -78.95 17.69
CA SER A 173 -37.67 -78.70 18.59
C SER A 173 -38.00 -77.20 18.76
N HIS A 174 -37.01 -76.32 18.58
CA HIS A 174 -37.15 -74.88 18.86
C HIS A 174 -36.49 -73.99 17.79
N GLU A 175 -36.94 -74.11 16.54
CA GLU A 175 -36.40 -73.35 15.39
C GLU A 175 -36.35 -71.83 15.64
N LYS A 176 -37.39 -71.26 16.27
CA LYS A 176 -37.44 -69.83 16.59
C LYS A 176 -36.26 -69.38 17.47
N LEU A 177 -35.87 -70.18 18.46
CA LEU A 177 -34.74 -69.85 19.35
C LEU A 177 -33.42 -69.85 18.60
N PHE A 178 -33.21 -70.86 17.74
CA PHE A 178 -32.01 -70.93 16.89
C PHE A 178 -31.94 -69.74 15.93
N SER A 179 -33.06 -69.40 15.27
CA SER A 179 -33.12 -68.25 14.36
C SER A 179 -32.84 -66.93 15.07
N ALA A 180 -33.34 -66.74 16.29
CA ALA A 180 -33.08 -65.54 17.09
C ALA A 180 -31.60 -65.42 17.47
N ALA A 181 -30.97 -66.50 17.94
CA ALA A 181 -29.54 -66.52 18.26
C ALA A 181 -28.67 -66.26 17.02
N ARG A 182 -29.02 -66.84 15.87
CA ARG A 182 -28.34 -66.60 14.59
C ARG A 182 -28.46 -65.13 14.17
N ASN A 183 -29.66 -64.56 14.26
CA ASN A 183 -29.90 -63.17 13.89
C ASN A 183 -29.12 -62.19 14.77
N THR A 184 -28.98 -62.46 16.08
CA THR A 184 -28.15 -61.65 16.98
C THR A 184 -26.69 -61.57 16.53
N LEU A 185 -26.08 -62.70 16.15
CA LEU A 185 -24.72 -62.69 15.62
C LEU A 185 -24.61 -62.01 14.24
N GLY A 186 -25.66 -62.12 13.43
CA GLY A 186 -25.77 -61.38 12.16
C GLY A 186 -25.81 -59.86 12.35
N LEU A 187 -26.48 -59.35 13.40
CA LEU A 187 -26.47 -57.93 13.76
C LEU A 187 -25.07 -57.43 14.14
N TRP A 188 -24.23 -58.32 14.69
CA TRP A 188 -22.82 -58.05 14.98
C TRP A 188 -21.89 -58.31 13.78
N LYS A 189 -22.47 -58.38 12.57
CA LYS A 189 -21.80 -58.57 11.28
C LYS A 189 -20.95 -59.83 11.17
N LEU A 190 -21.25 -60.87 11.95
CA LEU A 190 -20.66 -62.19 11.67
C LEU A 190 -21.19 -62.68 10.33
N THR A 191 -20.28 -63.08 9.45
CA THR A 191 -20.64 -63.63 8.14
C THR A 191 -21.24 -65.02 8.30
N ASP A 192 -22.13 -65.43 7.38
CA ASP A 192 -22.69 -66.79 7.37
C ASP A 192 -21.60 -67.87 7.33
N LYS A 193 -20.47 -67.59 6.67
CA LYS A 193 -19.31 -68.48 6.66
C LYS A 193 -18.69 -68.66 8.05
N GLN A 194 -18.60 -67.58 8.84
CA GLN A 194 -18.11 -67.65 10.22
C GLN A 194 -19.10 -68.37 11.14
N ILE A 195 -20.40 -68.12 10.97
CA ILE A 195 -21.45 -68.82 11.73
C ILE A 195 -21.45 -70.32 11.39
N GLY A 196 -21.33 -70.68 10.11
CA GLY A 196 -21.21 -72.08 9.68
C GLY A 196 -19.98 -72.76 10.29
N LYS A 197 -18.82 -72.11 10.21
CA LYS A 197 -17.58 -72.63 10.82
C LYS A 197 -17.70 -72.81 12.33
N LEU A 198 -18.37 -71.89 13.02
CA LEU A 198 -18.64 -71.98 14.46
C LEU A 198 -19.51 -73.21 14.80
N LEU A 199 -20.55 -73.47 14.00
CA LEU A 199 -21.44 -74.62 14.17
C LEU A 199 -20.71 -75.95 13.87
N GLU A 200 -19.81 -75.97 12.88
CA GLU A 200 -18.98 -77.14 12.57
C GLU A 200 -17.94 -77.44 13.66
N THR A 201 -17.29 -76.42 14.22
CA THR A 201 -16.27 -76.62 15.27
C THR A 201 -16.87 -76.92 16.63
N GLY A 202 -18.12 -76.52 16.87
CA GLY A 202 -18.83 -76.71 18.14
C GLY A 202 -18.20 -75.99 19.33
N LYS A 203 -17.29 -75.02 19.10
CA LYS A 203 -16.57 -74.29 20.16
C LYS A 203 -16.58 -72.79 19.90
N PRO A 204 -16.91 -71.95 20.91
CA PRO A 204 -16.82 -70.49 20.80
C PRO A 204 -15.39 -70.02 20.48
N ILE A 205 -15.29 -69.00 19.64
CA ILE A 205 -14.04 -68.35 19.26
C ILE A 205 -13.74 -67.24 20.28
N LYS A 206 -12.57 -67.30 20.91
CA LYS A 206 -12.11 -66.29 21.89
C LYS A 206 -11.55 -65.04 21.22
N ASN A 207 -10.64 -65.21 20.26
CA ASN A 207 -9.96 -64.11 19.57
C ASN A 207 -10.67 -63.89 18.24
N PHE A 208 -11.57 -62.92 18.21
CA PHE A 208 -12.38 -62.67 17.01
C PHE A 208 -11.61 -61.77 16.04
N PRO A 209 -11.54 -62.11 14.74
CA PRO A 209 -10.86 -61.26 13.76
C PRO A 209 -11.67 -59.99 13.54
N LEU A 210 -11.07 -58.86 13.89
CA LEU A 210 -11.62 -57.55 13.62
C LEU A 210 -11.38 -57.20 12.14
N ARG A 211 -12.45 -56.82 11.43
CA ARG A 211 -12.39 -56.46 10.01
C ARG A 211 -12.76 -55.00 9.80
N ALA A 212 -12.12 -54.36 8.82
CA ALA A 212 -12.44 -53.00 8.45
C ALA A 212 -13.81 -52.90 7.78
N ASP A 213 -14.62 -51.94 8.20
CA ASP A 213 -15.90 -51.57 7.58
C ASP A 213 -15.72 -50.49 6.49
N VAL A 214 -14.56 -49.82 6.51
CA VAL A 214 -14.20 -48.70 5.64
C VAL A 214 -12.95 -49.03 4.81
N SER A 215 -12.76 -48.32 3.70
CA SER A 215 -11.53 -48.39 2.90
C SER A 215 -10.84 -47.03 2.90
N GLY A 216 -9.52 -47.01 2.87
CA GLY A 216 -8.74 -45.77 2.78
C GLY A 216 -7.34 -45.90 3.37
N THR A 217 -6.55 -44.83 3.25
CA THR A 217 -5.25 -44.72 3.89
C THR A 217 -5.40 -44.29 5.35
N VAL A 218 -4.76 -45.00 6.26
CA VAL A 218 -4.77 -44.67 7.70
C VAL A 218 -4.08 -43.34 7.93
N VAL A 219 -4.83 -42.37 8.45
CA VAL A 219 -4.31 -41.04 8.81
C VAL A 219 -4.05 -40.90 10.30
N GLU A 220 -4.78 -41.67 11.12
CA GLU A 220 -4.65 -41.64 12.58
C GLU A 220 -4.97 -43.03 13.15
N ILE A 221 -4.15 -43.48 14.10
CA ILE A 221 -4.33 -44.74 14.84
C ILE A 221 -4.66 -44.38 16.28
N ILE A 222 -5.88 -44.70 16.71
CA ILE A 222 -6.37 -44.46 18.08
C ILE A 222 -6.33 -45.77 18.87
N ALA A 223 -6.55 -46.89 18.19
CA ALA A 223 -6.47 -48.22 18.76
C ALA A 223 -5.06 -48.55 19.27
N THR A 224 -4.99 -49.25 20.40
CA THR A 224 -3.74 -49.76 20.96
C THR A 224 -3.96 -51.16 21.48
N GLU A 225 -2.98 -52.04 21.29
CA GLU A 225 -3.02 -53.40 21.81
C GLU A 225 -3.12 -53.39 23.34
N GLY A 226 -3.92 -54.30 23.89
CA GLY A 226 -4.20 -54.42 25.32
C GLY A 226 -5.30 -53.49 25.85
N ASN A 227 -5.70 -52.45 25.10
CA ASN A 227 -6.75 -51.53 25.53
C ASN A 227 -8.15 -52.10 25.31
N TYR A 228 -9.09 -51.69 26.18
CA TYR A 228 -10.50 -52.00 26.08
C TYR A 228 -11.25 -50.86 25.38
N PHE A 229 -12.04 -51.20 24.36
CA PHE A 229 -12.86 -50.27 23.60
C PHE A 229 -14.33 -50.68 23.72
N LYS A 230 -15.21 -49.68 23.77
CA LYS A 230 -16.67 -49.84 23.78
C LYS A 230 -17.23 -49.69 22.39
N GLN A 231 -18.38 -50.29 22.14
CA GLN A 231 -19.12 -50.15 20.89
C GLN A 231 -19.26 -48.67 20.48
N GLY A 232 -18.86 -48.37 19.25
CA GLY A 232 -18.85 -47.01 18.70
C GLY A 232 -17.55 -46.25 18.91
N ASP A 233 -16.63 -46.74 19.74
CA ASP A 233 -15.34 -46.08 19.93
C ASP A 233 -14.52 -46.12 18.64
N PRO A 234 -13.85 -45.00 18.28
CA PRO A 234 -13.03 -44.92 17.09
C PRO A 234 -11.71 -45.67 17.29
N LEU A 235 -11.38 -46.54 16.34
CA LEU A 235 -10.14 -47.30 16.31
C LEU A 235 -9.12 -46.67 15.36
N PHE A 236 -9.58 -46.24 14.20
CA PHE A 236 -8.76 -45.64 13.16
C PHE A 236 -9.52 -44.54 12.43
N LYS A 237 -8.81 -43.54 11.95
CA LYS A 237 -9.32 -42.66 10.89
C LYS A 237 -8.62 -43.02 9.59
N VAL A 238 -9.40 -43.17 8.54
CA VAL A 238 -8.93 -43.41 7.19
C VAL A 238 -9.39 -42.29 6.27
N ALA A 239 -8.59 -41.98 5.26
CA ALA A 239 -8.95 -41.02 4.23
C ALA A 239 -8.63 -41.57 2.85
N GLU A 240 -9.49 -41.27 1.88
CA GLU A 240 -9.22 -41.52 0.47
C GLU A 240 -8.39 -40.36 -0.10
N LEU A 241 -7.13 -40.64 -0.45
CA LEU A 241 -6.13 -39.64 -0.85
C LEU A 241 -6.10 -39.35 -2.36
N SER A 242 -6.96 -40.00 -3.16
CA SER A 242 -7.10 -39.72 -4.60
C SER A 242 -7.62 -38.33 -4.92
N THR A 243 -8.22 -37.64 -3.95
CA THR A 243 -8.56 -36.22 -4.01
C THR A 243 -8.11 -35.58 -2.69
N VAL A 244 -7.41 -34.45 -2.79
CA VAL A 244 -6.99 -33.67 -1.61
C VAL A 244 -7.55 -32.26 -1.70
N TRP A 245 -7.60 -31.57 -0.56
CA TRP A 245 -8.01 -30.18 -0.52
C TRP A 245 -6.76 -29.30 -0.42
N ALA A 246 -6.72 -28.25 -1.22
CA ALA A 246 -5.81 -27.13 -1.02
C ALA A 246 -6.55 -26.06 -0.24
N GLU A 247 -6.15 -25.86 1.00
CA GLU A 247 -6.76 -24.92 1.92
C GLU A 247 -5.89 -23.67 2.01
N PHE A 248 -6.37 -22.60 1.39
CA PHE A 248 -5.71 -21.30 1.36
C PHE A 248 -6.28 -20.37 2.42
N GLN A 249 -5.42 -19.50 2.93
CA GLN A 249 -5.79 -18.50 3.93
C GLN A 249 -5.95 -17.15 3.22
N ALA A 250 -7.17 -16.63 3.18
CA ALA A 250 -7.47 -15.30 2.63
C ALA A 250 -7.75 -14.30 3.76
N TYR A 251 -7.13 -13.13 3.69
CA TYR A 251 -7.37 -12.02 4.60
C TYR A 251 -8.65 -11.27 4.24
N GLU A 252 -9.22 -10.54 5.19
CA GLU A 252 -10.46 -9.79 5.05
C GLU A 252 -10.49 -8.84 3.83
N ASN A 253 -9.39 -8.14 3.57
CA ASN A 253 -9.26 -7.21 2.44
C ASN A 253 -9.15 -7.91 1.07
N GLN A 254 -8.98 -9.23 1.04
CA GLN A 254 -8.85 -10.02 -0.18
C GLN A 254 -10.18 -10.69 -0.57
N LEU A 255 -11.12 -10.86 0.37
CA LEU A 255 -12.36 -11.61 0.16
C LEU A 255 -13.27 -11.01 -0.91
N SER A 256 -13.30 -9.68 -1.04
CA SER A 256 -14.09 -9.01 -2.09
C SER A 256 -13.64 -9.37 -3.51
N LYS A 257 -12.39 -9.82 -3.67
CA LYS A 257 -11.77 -10.18 -4.94
C LYS A 257 -11.90 -11.67 -5.28
N LEU A 258 -12.29 -12.49 -4.30
CA LEU A 258 -12.39 -13.95 -4.42
C LEU A 258 -13.85 -14.40 -4.60
N LYS A 259 -14.07 -15.35 -5.50
CA LYS A 259 -15.39 -15.95 -5.77
C LYS A 259 -15.26 -17.45 -5.99
N GLU A 260 -16.28 -18.19 -5.55
CA GLU A 260 -16.38 -19.62 -5.86
C GLU A 260 -16.44 -19.84 -7.38
N GLY A 261 -15.78 -20.90 -7.85
CA GLY A 261 -15.64 -21.23 -9.26
C GLY A 261 -14.49 -20.54 -10.00
N GLN A 262 -13.82 -19.55 -9.39
CA GLN A 262 -12.61 -18.95 -9.96
C GLN A 262 -11.47 -19.97 -10.07
N GLU A 263 -10.63 -19.80 -11.08
CA GLU A 263 -9.43 -20.61 -11.28
C GLU A 263 -8.30 -20.13 -10.37
N ILE A 264 -7.61 -21.09 -9.78
CA ILE A 264 -6.45 -20.88 -8.92
C ILE A 264 -5.32 -21.78 -9.40
N GLU A 265 -4.17 -21.20 -9.70
CA GLU A 265 -2.94 -21.93 -10.02
C GLU A 265 -2.21 -22.25 -8.71
N ILE A 266 -2.04 -23.54 -8.43
CA ILE A 266 -1.54 -24.04 -7.17
C ILE A 266 -0.14 -24.62 -7.40
N SER A 267 0.82 -24.16 -6.62
CA SER A 267 2.20 -24.58 -6.66
C SER A 267 2.66 -25.01 -5.27
N ALA A 268 3.55 -26.00 -5.20
CA ALA A 268 4.28 -26.32 -3.98
C ALA A 268 5.75 -25.91 -4.15
N ASN A 269 6.36 -25.37 -3.10
CA ASN A 269 7.79 -25.07 -3.08
C ASN A 269 8.66 -26.35 -2.94
N ALA A 270 8.03 -27.52 -2.84
CA ALA A 270 8.73 -28.80 -2.80
C ALA A 270 9.24 -29.17 -4.20
N LEU A 271 10.52 -29.53 -4.31
CA LEU A 271 11.17 -29.95 -5.55
C LEU A 271 10.35 -31.06 -6.24
N GLY A 272 9.96 -30.82 -7.51
CA GLY A 272 9.39 -31.85 -8.39
C GLY A 272 7.87 -31.95 -8.44
N VAL A 273 7.12 -30.92 -8.03
CA VAL A 273 5.66 -30.86 -8.24
C VAL A 273 5.33 -29.76 -9.25
N ASP A 274 4.80 -30.14 -10.40
CA ASP A 274 4.33 -29.18 -11.40
C ASP A 274 3.12 -28.40 -10.88
N PRO A 275 2.99 -27.10 -11.21
CA PRO A 275 1.81 -26.32 -10.86
C PRO A 275 0.54 -26.95 -11.44
N VAL A 276 -0.53 -26.96 -10.64
CA VAL A 276 -1.84 -27.48 -11.04
C VAL A 276 -2.88 -26.38 -10.99
N VAL A 277 -3.69 -26.27 -12.03
CA VAL A 277 -4.84 -25.37 -12.04
C VAL A 277 -6.05 -26.10 -11.48
N ALA A 278 -6.68 -25.52 -10.47
CA ALA A 278 -7.91 -26.02 -9.86
C ALA A 278 -8.94 -24.88 -9.78
N LYS A 279 -10.18 -25.22 -9.40
CA LYS A 279 -11.24 -24.24 -9.14
C LYS A 279 -11.49 -24.11 -7.66
N ILE A 280 -11.70 -22.87 -7.20
CA ILE A 280 -12.16 -22.60 -5.84
C ILE A 280 -13.52 -23.28 -5.67
N SER A 281 -13.54 -24.27 -4.80
CA SER A 281 -14.70 -25.13 -4.57
C SER A 281 -15.61 -24.57 -3.48
N PHE A 282 -15.02 -23.95 -2.45
CA PHE A 282 -15.75 -23.40 -1.33
C PHE A 282 -14.97 -22.28 -0.65
N ILE A 283 -15.66 -21.22 -0.23
CA ILE A 283 -15.09 -20.18 0.64
C ILE A 283 -15.85 -20.24 1.98
N GLU A 284 -15.13 -20.49 3.08
CA GLU A 284 -15.79 -20.64 4.37
C GLU A 284 -16.54 -19.36 4.79
N PRO A 285 -17.82 -19.46 5.23
CA PRO A 285 -18.59 -18.27 5.61
C PRO A 285 -18.19 -17.72 6.98
N ILE A 286 -17.35 -18.42 7.74
CA ILE A 286 -16.94 -18.07 9.10
C ILE A 286 -15.46 -17.70 9.09
N MET A 287 -15.14 -16.51 9.60
CA MET A 287 -13.77 -16.05 9.77
C MET A 287 -13.18 -16.52 11.10
N ASP A 288 -11.94 -17.01 11.08
CA ASP A 288 -11.16 -17.25 12.30
C ASP A 288 -10.87 -15.91 12.98
N ARG A 289 -11.46 -15.69 14.16
CA ARG A 289 -11.34 -14.42 14.90
C ARG A 289 -9.93 -14.14 15.40
N ASN A 290 -9.12 -15.16 15.65
CA ASN A 290 -7.76 -15.01 16.16
C ASN A 290 -6.80 -14.62 15.04
N LYS A 291 -6.96 -15.23 13.87
CA LYS A 291 -6.07 -15.03 12.71
C LYS A 291 -6.58 -13.99 11.70
N ARG A 292 -7.87 -13.60 11.77
CA ARG A 292 -8.55 -12.72 10.81
C ARG A 292 -8.44 -13.22 9.37
N ILE A 293 -8.54 -14.54 9.20
CA ILE A 293 -8.49 -15.23 7.90
C ILE A 293 -9.78 -16.01 7.67
N VAL A 294 -10.07 -16.24 6.39
CA VAL A 294 -11.09 -17.17 5.91
C VAL A 294 -10.41 -18.26 5.09
N SER A 295 -10.80 -19.51 5.31
CA SER A 295 -10.31 -20.64 4.52
C SER A 295 -10.98 -20.67 3.15
N VAL A 296 -10.17 -20.73 2.11
CA VAL A 296 -10.56 -20.85 0.70
C VAL A 296 -10.10 -22.20 0.21
N ILE A 297 -11.03 -23.08 -0.14
CA ILE A 297 -10.77 -24.48 -0.43
C ILE A 297 -10.85 -24.72 -1.94
N ALA A 298 -9.83 -25.35 -2.50
CA ALA A 298 -9.83 -25.88 -3.87
C ALA A 298 -9.58 -27.39 -3.85
N ALA A 299 -10.43 -28.17 -4.54
CA ALA A 299 -10.23 -29.61 -4.66
C ALA A 299 -9.21 -29.94 -5.76
N ILE A 300 -8.19 -30.72 -5.42
CA ILE A 300 -7.14 -31.16 -6.34
C ILE A 300 -7.26 -32.68 -6.57
N PRO A 301 -7.40 -33.14 -7.83
CA PRO A 301 -7.24 -34.55 -8.18
C PRO A 301 -5.80 -35.02 -7.92
N ASN A 302 -5.64 -36.11 -7.16
CA ASN A 302 -4.35 -36.59 -6.67
C ASN A 302 -4.17 -38.11 -6.89
N LYS A 303 -4.45 -38.59 -8.10
CA LYS A 303 -4.37 -40.04 -8.43
C LYS A 303 -2.96 -40.62 -8.23
N GLU A 304 -1.93 -39.83 -8.51
CA GLU A 304 -0.53 -40.23 -8.38
C GLU A 304 0.02 -40.04 -6.96
N LYS A 305 -0.80 -39.52 -6.03
CA LYS A 305 -0.42 -39.29 -4.61
C LYS A 305 0.81 -38.39 -4.45
N ILE A 306 1.01 -37.46 -5.39
CA ILE A 306 2.09 -36.47 -5.38
C ILE A 306 1.81 -35.43 -4.28
N TRP A 307 0.58 -34.94 -4.20
CA TRP A 307 0.15 -33.97 -3.20
C TRP A 307 -0.10 -34.68 -1.87
N LYS A 308 0.78 -34.45 -0.89
CA LYS A 308 0.65 -35.06 0.44
C LYS A 308 0.01 -34.06 1.41
N PRO A 309 -0.95 -34.51 2.24
CA PRO A 309 -1.45 -33.69 3.34
C PRO A 309 -0.31 -33.16 4.22
N GLY A 310 -0.39 -31.89 4.60
CA GLY A 310 0.63 -31.14 5.34
C GLY A 310 1.67 -30.42 4.46
N MET A 311 1.62 -30.54 3.14
CA MET A 311 2.50 -29.77 2.24
C MET A 311 2.08 -28.30 2.17
N PHE A 312 3.04 -27.38 2.29
CA PHE A 312 2.80 -25.96 2.04
C PHE A 312 2.65 -25.67 0.55
N ILE A 313 1.69 -24.79 0.23
CA ILE A 313 1.36 -24.42 -1.14
C ILE A 313 1.15 -22.92 -1.27
N SER A 314 1.37 -22.42 -2.49
CA SER A 314 1.03 -21.06 -2.90
C SER A 314 0.04 -21.12 -4.05
N GLY A 315 -1.05 -20.37 -3.91
CA GLY A 315 -2.13 -20.28 -4.87
C GLY A 315 -2.15 -18.90 -5.51
N LYS A 316 -2.19 -18.84 -6.83
CA LYS A 316 -2.30 -17.60 -7.59
C LYS A 316 -3.67 -17.52 -8.25
N VAL A 317 -4.43 -16.49 -7.90
CA VAL A 317 -5.77 -16.22 -8.45
C VAL A 317 -5.70 -14.98 -9.30
N ASN A 318 -6.17 -15.06 -10.54
CA ASN A 318 -6.34 -13.89 -11.40
C ASN A 318 -7.64 -13.18 -11.02
N ILE A 319 -7.55 -11.90 -10.71
CA ILE A 319 -8.71 -11.09 -10.35
C ILE A 319 -9.21 -10.41 -11.61
N GLU A 320 -10.47 -10.68 -11.97
CA GLU A 320 -11.14 -9.98 -13.06
C GLU A 320 -11.50 -8.56 -12.63
N ILE A 321 -10.93 -7.57 -13.31
CA ILE A 321 -11.29 -6.16 -13.14
C ILE A 321 -12.48 -5.86 -14.05
N ALA A 322 -13.53 -5.25 -13.48
CA ALA A 322 -14.81 -5.03 -14.15
C ALA A 322 -14.69 -4.19 -15.44
N ASP A 323 -13.79 -3.20 -15.44
CA ASP A 323 -13.47 -2.42 -16.63
C ASP A 323 -12.18 -2.93 -17.28
N LYS A 324 -12.34 -3.73 -18.34
CA LYS A 324 -11.22 -4.32 -19.09
C LYS A 324 -10.37 -3.28 -19.85
N ARG A 325 -10.81 -2.02 -19.92
CA ARG A 325 -10.15 -0.98 -20.72
C ARG A 325 -9.96 0.29 -19.90
N LEU A 326 -8.98 0.25 -19.01
CA LEU A 326 -8.57 1.39 -18.19
C LEU A 326 -7.30 2.02 -18.77
N LEU A 327 -7.22 3.35 -18.73
CA LEU A 327 -6.01 4.07 -19.09
C LEU A 327 -4.99 3.83 -17.97
N ILE A 328 -3.83 3.26 -18.30
CA ILE A 328 -2.84 2.86 -17.29
C ILE A 328 -1.50 3.53 -17.50
N LEU A 329 -0.77 3.67 -16.41
CA LEU A 329 0.55 4.29 -16.40
C LEU A 329 1.49 3.51 -15.45
N PRO A 330 2.77 3.31 -15.80
CA PRO A 330 3.73 2.65 -14.92
C PRO A 330 3.92 3.40 -13.60
N LYS A 331 4.05 2.67 -12.49
CA LYS A 331 4.29 3.26 -11.17
C LYS A 331 5.53 4.15 -11.13
N SER A 332 6.56 3.83 -11.93
CA SER A 332 7.83 4.59 -11.97
C SER A 332 7.70 5.99 -12.57
N ALA A 333 6.66 6.25 -13.35
CA ALA A 333 6.42 7.56 -13.94
C ALA A 333 5.73 8.55 -12.98
N VAL A 334 5.17 8.07 -11.87
CA VAL A 334 4.43 8.89 -10.91
C VAL A 334 5.34 9.42 -9.80
N LEU A 335 5.32 10.74 -9.61
CA LEU A 335 5.89 11.40 -8.44
C LEU A 335 4.78 11.73 -7.44
N TRP A 336 4.97 11.35 -6.18
CA TRP A 336 4.00 11.56 -5.10
C TRP A 336 4.44 12.72 -4.22
N THR A 337 3.56 13.70 -4.02
CA THR A 337 3.76 14.80 -3.05
C THR A 337 2.96 14.60 -1.76
N GLY A 338 2.29 13.45 -1.61
CA GLY A 338 1.38 13.14 -0.52
C GLY A 338 -0.06 13.51 -0.85
N GLU A 339 -0.32 14.77 -1.18
CA GLU A 339 -1.67 15.26 -1.54
C GLU A 339 -1.94 15.20 -3.05
N GLN A 340 -0.90 15.20 -3.88
CA GLN A 340 -1.02 15.23 -5.33
C GLN A 340 -0.12 14.17 -5.98
N SER A 341 -0.53 13.73 -7.16
CA SER A 341 0.25 12.85 -8.03
C SER A 341 0.63 13.64 -9.29
N VAL A 342 1.92 13.64 -9.60
CA VAL A 342 2.51 14.43 -10.69
C VAL A 342 3.19 13.49 -11.68
N VAL A 343 3.08 13.80 -12.96
CA VAL A 343 3.82 13.15 -14.05
C VAL A 343 4.40 14.20 -14.98
N TYR A 344 5.48 13.84 -15.67
CA TYR A 344 6.07 14.68 -16.73
C TYR A 344 5.68 14.11 -18.09
N LYS A 345 4.91 14.89 -18.86
CA LYS A 345 4.53 14.59 -20.24
C LYS A 345 5.54 15.22 -21.18
N LYS A 346 6.05 14.45 -22.14
CA LYS A 346 6.88 14.96 -23.21
C LYS A 346 6.04 15.72 -24.22
N ILE A 347 6.50 16.91 -24.60
CA ILE A 347 5.88 17.75 -25.62
C ILE A 347 6.72 17.63 -26.88
N ASP A 348 6.05 17.34 -27.99
CA ASP A 348 6.70 17.28 -29.29
C ASP A 348 7.14 18.68 -29.74
N GLY A 349 8.41 18.79 -30.12
CA GLY A 349 9.04 20.04 -30.54
C GLY A 349 10.47 19.81 -31.04
N ASP A 350 11.11 20.88 -31.51
CA ASP A 350 12.48 20.85 -32.05
C ASP A 350 13.54 20.55 -30.96
N LYS A 351 13.22 20.85 -29.70
CA LYS A 351 14.02 20.52 -28.51
C LYS A 351 13.17 19.71 -27.53
N PRO A 352 13.76 18.79 -26.75
CA PRO A 352 12.99 18.01 -25.80
C PRO A 352 12.48 18.88 -24.65
N GLU A 353 11.16 18.95 -24.55
CA GLU A 353 10.43 19.74 -23.57
C GLU A 353 9.48 18.82 -22.79
N PHE A 354 9.40 19.01 -21.47
CA PHE A 354 8.52 18.25 -20.59
C PHE A 354 7.59 19.19 -19.83
N GLU A 355 6.33 18.82 -19.75
CA GLU A 355 5.28 19.53 -19.03
C GLU A 355 4.88 18.74 -17.78
N MET A 356 4.92 19.41 -16.63
CA MET A 356 4.44 18.88 -15.36
C MET A 356 2.90 18.87 -15.37
N LEU A 357 2.30 17.69 -15.19
CA LEU A 357 0.86 17.51 -15.12
C LEU A 357 0.44 16.89 -13.79
N ASN A 358 -0.57 17.49 -13.17
CA ASN A 358 -1.25 16.90 -12.02
C ASN A 358 -2.29 15.89 -12.52
N ILE A 359 -2.26 14.69 -11.97
CA ILE A 359 -3.15 13.60 -12.36
C ILE A 359 -3.90 13.06 -11.16
N SER A 360 -5.09 12.51 -11.42
CA SER A 360 -5.84 11.74 -10.42
C SER A 360 -5.69 10.26 -10.71
N LEU A 361 -5.16 9.53 -9.73
CA LEU A 361 -4.93 8.10 -9.82
C LEU A 361 -6.05 7.32 -9.13
N GLY A 362 -6.38 6.17 -9.72
CA GLY A 362 -7.26 5.16 -9.15
C GLY A 362 -6.46 4.06 -8.46
N GLU A 363 -7.00 2.85 -8.48
CA GLU A 363 -6.35 1.70 -7.85
C GLU A 363 -4.99 1.38 -8.50
N SER A 364 -4.07 0.92 -7.66
CA SER A 364 -2.80 0.33 -8.10
C SER A 364 -3.06 -1.11 -8.52
N VAL A 365 -2.68 -1.46 -9.75
CA VAL A 365 -2.88 -2.80 -10.28
C VAL A 365 -1.57 -3.32 -10.88
N GLY A 366 -1.03 -4.39 -10.29
CA GLY A 366 0.28 -4.93 -10.64
C GLY A 366 1.40 -3.86 -10.55
N GLY A 367 2.11 -3.66 -11.65
CA GLY A 367 3.17 -2.65 -11.81
C GLY A 367 2.70 -1.25 -12.23
N ASN A 368 1.38 -1.03 -12.36
CA ASN A 368 0.79 0.17 -12.93
C ASN A 368 -0.22 0.84 -11.98
N TYR A 369 -0.55 2.10 -12.27
CA TYR A 369 -1.71 2.81 -11.70
C TYR A 369 -2.77 3.01 -12.78
N VAL A 370 -4.04 2.94 -12.37
CA VAL A 370 -5.16 3.39 -13.21
C VAL A 370 -5.21 4.92 -13.19
N VAL A 371 -5.31 5.55 -14.36
CA VAL A 371 -5.47 6.99 -14.50
C VAL A 371 -6.96 7.32 -14.57
N LEU A 372 -7.45 8.12 -13.63
CA LEU A 372 -8.84 8.61 -13.63
C LEU A 372 -8.97 9.89 -14.44
N ASN A 373 -8.04 10.83 -14.27
CA ASN A 373 -8.03 12.12 -14.96
C ASN A 373 -6.60 12.67 -15.13
N GLY A 374 -6.41 13.51 -16.15
CA GLY A 374 -5.19 14.32 -16.37
C GLY A 374 -4.26 13.82 -17.48
N LEU A 375 -4.50 12.64 -18.04
CA LEU A 375 -3.78 12.11 -19.22
C LEU A 375 -4.77 11.56 -20.24
N GLN A 376 -4.31 11.46 -21.48
CA GLN A 376 -5.04 10.86 -22.59
C GLN A 376 -4.24 9.70 -23.20
N GLU A 377 -4.92 8.81 -23.94
CA GLU A 377 -4.27 7.78 -24.73
C GLU A 377 -3.37 8.44 -25.79
N GLY A 378 -2.15 7.91 -25.94
CA GLY A 378 -1.14 8.45 -26.84
C GLY A 378 -0.19 9.44 -26.19
N ASP A 379 -0.46 9.90 -24.96
CA ASP A 379 0.46 10.80 -24.25
C ASP A 379 1.78 10.10 -23.95
N GLU A 380 2.90 10.70 -24.34
CA GLU A 380 4.24 10.19 -24.02
C GLU A 380 4.69 10.74 -22.67
N ILE A 381 4.83 9.86 -21.67
CA ILE A 381 5.20 10.23 -20.29
C ILE A 381 6.58 9.68 -19.93
N VAL A 382 7.26 10.35 -19.01
CA VAL A 382 8.58 9.92 -18.53
C VAL A 382 8.44 8.81 -17.50
N THR A 383 9.08 7.66 -17.73
CA THR A 383 9.07 6.48 -16.84
C THR A 383 10.38 6.25 -16.10
N ASN A 384 11.48 6.77 -16.62
CA ASN A 384 12.79 6.79 -15.97
C ASN A 384 13.37 8.20 -16.00
N GLY A 385 14.05 8.62 -14.93
CA GLY A 385 14.61 9.96 -14.80
C GLY A 385 13.61 11.06 -14.39
N THR A 386 12.40 10.71 -13.93
CA THR A 386 11.35 11.65 -13.49
C THR A 386 11.84 12.62 -12.40
N PHE A 387 12.56 12.13 -11.39
CA PHE A 387 13.15 12.98 -10.35
C PHE A 387 14.24 13.92 -10.86
N VAL A 388 14.98 13.54 -11.91
CA VAL A 388 16.03 14.39 -12.48
C VAL A 388 15.41 15.58 -13.22
N ILE A 389 14.33 15.33 -13.96
CA ILE A 389 13.54 16.39 -14.61
C ILE A 389 12.94 17.32 -13.55
N ASP A 390 12.37 16.77 -12.47
CA ASP A 390 11.80 17.56 -11.39
C ASP A 390 12.84 18.44 -10.68
N ALA A 391 14.00 17.87 -10.35
CA ALA A 391 15.10 18.61 -9.74
C ALA A 391 15.63 19.71 -10.67
N ALA A 392 15.72 19.44 -11.98
CA ALA A 392 16.09 20.45 -12.96
C ALA A 392 15.04 21.58 -13.06
N ALA A 393 13.75 21.23 -13.00
CA ALA A 393 12.66 22.21 -12.97
C ALA A 393 12.76 23.10 -11.72
N GLN A 394 13.00 22.49 -10.56
CA GLN A 394 13.20 23.22 -9.30
C GLN A 394 14.41 24.17 -9.36
N LEU A 395 15.55 23.71 -9.89
CA LEU A 395 16.76 24.54 -10.03
C LEU A 395 16.58 25.72 -11.00
N GLN A 396 15.71 25.56 -11.99
CA GLN A 396 15.36 26.63 -12.93
C GLN A 396 14.25 27.56 -12.41
N GLY A 397 13.71 27.31 -11.21
CA GLY A 397 12.60 28.06 -10.64
C GLY A 397 11.27 27.80 -11.33
N LYS A 398 11.13 26.66 -12.02
CA LYS A 398 9.89 26.18 -12.61
C LYS A 398 9.07 25.41 -11.57
N ARG A 399 7.80 25.13 -11.88
CA ARG A 399 6.94 24.29 -11.04
C ARG A 399 7.56 22.89 -10.93
N SER A 400 7.64 22.40 -9.70
CA SER A 400 8.13 21.06 -9.39
C SER A 400 7.28 20.44 -8.29
N MET A 401 7.51 19.15 -8.00
CA MET A 401 6.82 18.43 -6.92
C MET A 401 7.02 19.10 -5.55
N MET A 402 8.16 19.76 -5.32
CA MET A 402 8.45 20.49 -4.08
C MET A 402 8.08 21.98 -4.16
N TYR A 403 8.04 22.54 -5.38
CA TYR A 403 7.67 23.92 -5.66
C TYR A 403 6.25 24.00 -6.22
N SER A 404 5.26 23.59 -5.41
CA SER A 404 3.90 24.09 -5.57
C SER A 404 3.86 25.45 -4.87
N SER A 405 3.33 26.49 -5.52
CA SER A 405 3.24 27.87 -5.00
C SER A 405 2.53 27.94 -3.65
N GLY A 406 3.27 27.68 -2.57
CA GLY A 406 2.84 27.84 -1.19
C GLY A 406 2.92 29.28 -0.68
N THR A 407 3.29 30.25 -1.53
CA THR A 407 3.22 31.69 -1.22
C THR A 407 2.14 32.44 -1.99
N LEU A 408 1.25 31.72 -2.69
CA LEU A 408 -0.05 32.24 -3.13
C LEU A 408 -1.07 31.15 -2.87
N SER A 409 -1.38 30.94 -1.59
CA SER A 409 -2.57 30.21 -1.18
C SER A 409 -3.78 30.90 -1.80
N SER A 410 -4.37 30.21 -2.78
CA SER A 410 -5.75 30.43 -3.20
C SER A 410 -6.64 30.09 -2.01
N SER A 411 -6.91 31.08 -1.16
CA SER A 411 -8.05 31.05 -0.25
C SER A 411 -9.30 31.17 -1.10
N ASN A 412 -9.91 30.03 -1.44
CA ASN A 412 -11.35 29.98 -1.65
C ASN A 412 -12.02 30.31 -0.31
N GLY A 413 -12.21 31.60 -0.07
CA GLY A 413 -12.79 32.19 1.12
C GLY A 413 -12.63 33.69 1.02
N SER A 414 -13.69 34.35 0.56
CA SER A 414 -13.80 35.79 0.38
C SER A 414 -13.27 36.63 1.56
N SER A 415 -12.08 37.20 1.40
CA SER A 415 -11.72 38.53 1.90
C SER A 415 -10.45 39.00 1.18
N LYS A 416 -10.52 40.16 0.54
CA LYS A 416 -9.34 40.84 0.00
C LYS A 416 -8.45 41.22 1.20
N ASP A 417 -7.33 40.54 1.40
CA ASP A 417 -6.28 41.01 2.29
C ASP A 417 -5.52 42.12 1.58
N ILE A 418 -5.99 43.35 1.81
CA ILE A 418 -5.21 44.56 1.63
C ILE A 418 -4.22 44.57 2.80
N PRO A 419 -2.90 44.79 2.58
CA PRO A 419 -1.97 44.98 3.70
C PRO A 419 -2.48 46.13 4.56
N ILE A 420 -2.77 45.84 5.83
CA ILE A 420 -3.34 46.80 6.77
C ILE A 420 -2.24 47.79 7.13
N GLU A 421 -2.31 49.01 6.60
CA GLU A 421 -1.41 50.10 7.01
C GLU A 421 -1.74 50.54 8.44
N LEU A 422 -1.02 49.99 9.42
CA LEU A 422 -1.09 50.43 10.81
C LEU A 422 -0.45 51.82 10.97
N SER A 423 -1.07 52.67 11.79
CA SER A 423 -0.50 53.98 12.12
C SER A 423 0.83 53.84 12.87
N GLN A 424 1.67 54.90 12.85
CA GLN A 424 2.94 54.90 13.59
C GLN A 424 2.74 54.65 15.10
N GLU A 425 1.62 55.12 15.66
CA GLU A 425 1.25 54.90 17.06
C GLU A 425 0.90 53.41 17.33
N GLN A 426 0.12 52.78 16.44
CA GLN A 426 -0.25 51.37 16.54
C GLN A 426 0.98 50.45 16.42
N ASN A 427 1.91 50.77 15.52
CA ASN A 427 3.17 50.03 15.37
C ASN A 427 4.07 50.12 16.59
N LEU A 428 4.09 51.27 17.28
CA LEU A 428 4.89 51.46 18.48
C LEU A 428 4.34 50.63 19.65
N ILE A 429 3.01 50.63 19.82
CA ILE A 429 2.31 49.79 20.81
C ILE A 429 2.53 48.30 20.52
N LEU A 430 2.46 47.89 19.25
CA LEU A 430 2.68 46.50 18.86
C LEU A 430 4.13 46.04 19.11
N LYS A 431 5.10 46.93 18.86
CA LYS A 431 6.52 46.66 19.15
C LYS A 431 6.78 46.47 20.64
N GLU A 432 6.13 47.28 21.49
CA GLU A 432 6.17 47.13 22.94
C GLU A 432 5.54 45.80 23.38
N ALA A 433 4.36 45.47 22.85
CA ALA A 433 3.70 44.19 23.10
C ALA A 433 4.56 42.99 22.68
N LEU A 434 5.29 43.09 21.58
CA LEU A 434 6.12 42.01 21.04
C LEU A 434 7.35 41.72 21.91
N ASN A 435 7.93 42.74 22.54
CA ASN A 435 9.01 42.55 23.51
C ASN A 435 8.52 41.78 24.75
N ILE A 436 7.38 42.19 25.32
CA ILE A 436 6.79 41.53 26.49
C ILE A 436 6.31 40.11 26.15
N TYR A 437 5.84 39.89 24.92
CA TYR A 437 5.51 38.55 24.42
C TYR A 437 6.74 37.62 24.40
N PHE A 438 7.90 38.11 23.97
CA PHE A 438 9.13 37.31 24.01
C PHE A 438 9.61 37.02 25.43
N ASP A 439 9.46 37.97 26.34
CA ASP A 439 9.77 37.74 27.75
C ASP A 439 8.81 36.71 28.37
N LEU A 440 7.51 36.82 28.06
CA LEU A 440 6.51 35.82 28.46
C LEU A 440 6.87 34.42 27.94
N LYS A 441 7.25 34.30 26.66
CA LYS A 441 7.74 33.04 26.06
C LYS A 441 8.93 32.48 26.85
N ASN A 442 9.91 33.32 27.16
CA ASN A 442 11.12 32.92 27.88
C ASN A 442 10.81 32.46 29.31
N HIS A 443 9.83 33.07 29.97
CA HIS A 443 9.36 32.63 31.29
C HIS A 443 8.55 31.33 31.26
N PHE A 444 7.80 31.06 30.19
CA PHE A 444 7.15 29.76 29.97
C PHE A 444 8.16 28.62 29.77
N VAL A 445 9.29 28.91 29.10
CA VAL A 445 10.41 27.96 28.95
C VAL A 445 11.06 27.68 30.31
N LYS A 446 11.27 28.72 31.12
CA LYS A 446 11.80 28.61 32.49
C LYS A 446 10.80 28.05 33.51
N SER A 447 9.57 27.73 33.09
CA SER A 447 8.48 27.21 33.93
C SER A 447 8.16 28.07 35.16
N ASN A 448 8.36 29.39 35.06
CA ASN A 448 8.08 30.34 36.15
C ASN A 448 6.64 30.88 36.03
N THR A 449 5.71 30.31 36.80
CA THR A 449 4.26 30.59 36.71
C THR A 449 3.89 32.00 37.16
N ASP A 450 4.54 32.52 38.21
CA ASP A 450 4.18 33.81 38.79
C ASP A 450 4.55 34.95 37.85
N SER A 451 5.75 34.89 37.26
CA SER A 451 6.16 35.86 36.24
C SER A 451 5.30 35.76 34.97
N CYS A 452 4.86 34.56 34.57
CA CYS A 452 3.96 34.41 33.42
C CYS A 452 2.61 35.09 33.65
N LYS A 453 2.05 35.01 34.87
CA LYS A 453 0.78 35.68 35.22
C LYS A 453 0.92 37.21 35.18
N VAL A 454 2.02 37.74 35.72
CA VAL A 454 2.28 39.19 35.72
C VAL A 454 2.44 39.71 34.29
N LEU A 455 3.31 39.08 33.49
CA LEU A 455 3.56 39.47 32.10
C LEU A 455 2.33 39.29 31.21
N SER A 456 1.46 38.30 31.49
CA SER A 456 0.22 38.13 30.72
C SER A 456 -0.79 39.25 30.99
N LYS A 457 -0.88 39.74 32.24
CA LYS A 457 -1.71 40.91 32.58
C LYS A 457 -1.15 42.19 31.95
N GLU A 458 0.16 42.37 32.00
CA GLU A 458 0.85 43.51 31.40
C GLU A 458 0.64 43.55 29.87
N LEU A 459 0.88 42.42 29.20
CA LEU A 459 0.64 42.29 27.76
C LEU A 459 -0.84 42.48 27.39
N GLY A 460 -1.74 41.95 28.21
CA GLY A 460 -3.18 42.12 28.03
C GLY A 460 -3.59 43.59 28.06
N ASN A 461 -3.06 44.38 29.00
CA ASN A 461 -3.33 45.81 29.11
C ASN A 461 -2.85 46.60 27.88
N ILE A 462 -1.70 46.23 27.31
CA ILE A 462 -1.17 46.86 26.09
C ILE A 462 -2.00 46.49 24.87
N LEU A 463 -2.46 45.25 24.75
CA LEU A 463 -3.37 44.87 23.65
C LEU A 463 -4.77 45.50 23.82
N VAL A 464 -5.20 45.78 25.05
CA VAL A 464 -6.43 46.55 25.33
C VAL A 464 -6.26 48.02 24.93
N SER A 465 -5.09 48.63 25.13
CA SER A 465 -4.84 49.99 24.64
C SER A 465 -4.80 50.03 23.11
N LEU A 466 -4.20 49.02 22.46
CA LEU A 466 -4.25 48.86 21.00
C LEU A 466 -5.70 48.73 20.50
N LYS A 467 -6.54 47.96 21.19
CA LYS A 467 -7.97 47.79 20.84
C LYS A 467 -8.80 49.07 20.94
N LYS A 468 -8.34 50.07 21.72
CA LYS A 468 -9.00 51.39 21.81
C LYS A 468 -8.67 52.29 20.61
N THR A 469 -7.66 51.96 19.82
CA THR A 469 -7.39 52.61 18.53
C THR A 469 -8.32 52.08 17.44
N ASP A 470 -8.48 52.80 16.34
CA ASP A 470 -9.35 52.40 15.24
C ASP A 470 -8.72 51.23 14.48
N LEU A 471 -9.15 50.00 14.80
CA LEU A 471 -8.68 48.75 14.20
C LEU A 471 -9.78 48.15 13.32
N GLU A 472 -9.46 47.89 12.05
CA GLU A 472 -10.40 47.31 11.10
C GLU A 472 -10.41 45.77 11.08
N GLY A 473 -11.58 45.21 10.74
CA GLY A 473 -11.74 43.84 10.24
C GLY A 473 -11.11 42.72 11.08
N GLY A 474 -10.32 41.88 10.42
CA GLY A 474 -9.67 40.69 10.99
C GLY A 474 -8.67 41.00 12.11
N PHE A 475 -8.05 42.19 12.07
CA PHE A 475 -7.07 42.60 13.06
C PHE A 475 -7.72 42.78 14.44
N LYS A 476 -8.87 43.48 14.53
CA LYS A 476 -9.65 43.66 15.77
C LYS A 476 -10.11 42.34 16.39
N LYS A 477 -10.46 41.37 15.54
CA LYS A 477 -10.85 40.02 15.98
C LYS A 477 -9.66 39.28 16.57
N ASN A 478 -8.50 39.31 15.90
CA ASN A 478 -7.29 38.65 16.38
C ASN A 478 -6.71 39.30 17.65
N THR A 479 -6.78 40.63 17.78
CA THR A 479 -6.47 41.32 19.05
C THR A 479 -7.40 40.88 20.18
N SER A 480 -8.71 40.68 19.92
CA SER A 480 -9.63 40.22 20.96
C SER A 480 -9.36 38.77 21.37
N ASN A 481 -9.01 37.89 20.42
CA ASN A 481 -8.60 36.52 20.71
C ASN A 481 -7.32 36.49 21.54
N ALA A 482 -6.32 37.31 21.19
CA ALA A 482 -5.08 37.44 21.94
C ALA A 482 -5.32 37.88 23.40
N ILE A 483 -6.17 38.89 23.61
CA ILE A 483 -6.56 39.35 24.95
C ILE A 483 -7.23 38.21 25.75
N SER A 484 -8.16 37.47 25.13
CA SER A 484 -8.86 36.37 25.82
C SER A 484 -7.90 35.25 26.26
N SER A 485 -6.92 34.88 25.43
CA SER A 485 -5.91 33.89 25.81
C SER A 485 -4.99 34.41 26.93
N LEU A 486 -4.69 35.71 26.96
CA LEU A 486 -3.89 36.31 28.04
C LEU A 486 -4.63 36.36 29.38
N GLU A 487 -5.94 36.62 29.37
CA GLU A 487 -6.78 36.56 30.57
C GLU A 487 -6.80 35.13 31.15
N LEU A 488 -6.98 34.13 30.29
CA LEU A 488 -6.94 32.71 30.71
C LEU A 488 -5.58 32.29 31.27
N ILE A 489 -4.47 32.80 30.71
CA ILE A 489 -3.13 32.54 31.25
C ILE A 489 -2.93 33.24 32.60
N ALA A 490 -3.46 34.45 32.77
CA ALA A 490 -3.35 35.23 34.00
C ALA A 490 -4.12 34.61 35.18
N GLU A 491 -5.25 33.94 34.91
CA GLU A 491 -6.11 33.31 35.91
C GLU A 491 -5.78 31.82 36.12
N GLY A 492 -5.16 31.16 35.14
CA GLY A 492 -4.90 29.72 35.18
C GLY A 492 -3.89 29.28 36.26
N GLU A 493 -4.24 28.24 37.01
CA GLU A 493 -3.37 27.60 38.03
C GLU A 493 -2.48 26.49 37.46
N SER A 494 -2.85 25.91 36.31
CA SER A 494 -2.15 24.78 35.70
C SER A 494 -1.24 25.25 34.56
N LEU A 495 0.06 24.93 34.66
CA LEU A 495 1.09 25.32 33.70
C LEU A 495 0.82 24.74 32.29
N ASP A 496 0.33 23.50 32.20
CA ASP A 496 0.04 22.85 30.93
C ASP A 496 -1.15 23.48 30.19
N LYS A 497 -2.19 23.90 30.93
CA LYS A 497 -3.31 24.65 30.37
C LYS A 497 -2.85 26.03 29.86
N ASN A 498 -1.98 26.70 30.61
CA ASN A 498 -1.44 28.00 30.22
C ASN A 498 -0.56 27.89 28.96
N ARG A 499 0.19 26.79 28.78
CA ARG A 499 0.95 26.52 27.53
C ARG A 499 0.04 26.31 26.32
N LEU A 500 -1.11 25.67 26.51
CA LEU A 500 -2.09 25.48 25.43
C LEU A 500 -2.70 26.82 24.98
N GLU A 501 -3.02 27.69 25.93
CA GLU A 501 -3.48 29.06 25.63
C GLU A 501 -2.36 29.92 25.02
N PHE A 502 -1.11 29.75 25.45
CA PHE A 502 0.03 30.43 24.83
C PHE A 502 0.22 30.07 23.35
N LYS A 503 -0.10 28.82 22.95
CA LYS A 503 -0.11 28.43 21.53
C LYS A 503 -1.13 29.22 20.72
N LYS A 504 -2.32 29.46 21.28
CA LYS A 504 -3.36 30.29 20.63
C LYS A 504 -2.93 31.74 20.53
N LEU A 505 -2.34 32.28 21.60
CA LEU A 505 -1.74 33.61 21.61
C LEU A 505 -0.68 33.77 20.51
N SER A 506 0.18 32.76 20.34
CA SER A 506 1.25 32.77 19.34
C SER A 506 0.70 32.92 17.92
N MET A 507 -0.42 32.27 17.60
CA MET A 507 -1.06 32.39 16.28
C MET A 507 -1.57 33.82 16.01
N SER A 508 -2.07 34.51 17.04
CA SER A 508 -2.48 35.91 16.91
C SER A 508 -1.29 36.84 16.67
N PHE A 509 -0.12 36.58 17.29
CA PHE A 509 1.09 37.36 17.06
C PHE A 509 1.71 37.11 15.69
N VAL A 510 1.61 35.89 15.14
CA VAL A 510 1.98 35.61 13.75
C VAL A 510 1.12 36.43 12.79
N TYR A 511 -0.19 36.52 13.04
CA TYR A 511 -1.09 37.36 12.25
C TYR A 511 -0.75 38.86 12.35
N PHE A 512 -0.18 39.34 13.47
CA PHE A 512 0.27 40.73 13.56
C PHE A 512 1.56 41.01 12.77
N SER A 513 2.27 39.96 12.32
CA SER A 513 3.51 40.08 11.54
C SER A 513 3.33 39.89 10.03
N SER A 514 2.18 39.31 9.62
CA SER A 514 1.73 39.19 8.23
C SER A 514 0.98 40.44 7.80
#